data_AF-A0A1I5T076-F1
#
_entry.id   AF-A0A1I5T076-F1
#
_cell.length_a   1.000
_cell.length_b   1.000
_cell.length_c   1.000
_cell.angle_alpha   90.00
_cell.angle_beta   90.00
_cell.angle_gamma   90.00
#
_symmetry.space_group_name_H-M   'P 1'
#
loop_
_entity.id
_entity.type
_entity.pdbx_description
1 polymer ?
#
loop_
_entity_poly.entity_id
_entity_poly.type
_entity_poly.pdbx_seq_one_letter_code
_entity_poly.pdbx_strand_id
1 'polypeptide(L)' 'MVEKKFVFQQVDDRVIERIVGDENVNVNHMILKKGDALPQHYSNSNMYMIVVRGNITL' A
#
# COMPACT_ATOMS: atom_id res chain seq x y z
N MET A 1 -20.81 13.36 11.14
CA MET A 1 -19.48 13.51 10.54
C MET A 1 -19.58 12.90 9.15
N VAL A 2 -19.17 13.63 8.12
CA VAL A 2 -19.34 13.22 6.70
C VAL A 2 -18.15 12.39 6.24
N GLU A 3 -17.00 12.57 6.90
CA GLU A 3 -15.76 11.87 6.61
C GLU A 3 -15.73 10.45 7.16
N LYS A 4 -14.93 9.60 6.50
CA LYS A 4 -14.63 8.25 6.96
C LYS A 4 -13.18 8.17 7.38
N LYS A 5 -12.96 7.78 8.64
CA LYS A 5 -11.61 7.51 9.16
C LYS A 5 -11.19 6.11 8.74
N PHE A 6 -10.00 6.01 8.15
CA PHE A 6 -9.34 4.74 7.89
C PHE A 6 -8.10 4.63 8.78
N VAL A 7 -7.84 3.43 9.27
CA VAL A 7 -6.68 3.12 10.10
C VAL A 7 -5.82 2.11 9.37
N PHE A 8 -4.51 2.19 9.57
CA PHE A 8 -3.51 1.29 9.00
C PHE A 8 -2.49 0.95 10.07
N GLN A 9 -1.82 -0.18 9.89
CA GLN A 9 -0.87 -0.69 10.88
C GLN A 9 0.44 0.11 10.85
N GLN A 10 1.00 0.39 12.02
CA GLN A 10 2.31 1.02 12.16
C GLN A 10 3.21 0.09 12.96
N VAL A 11 3.77 -0.90 12.28
CA VAL A 11 4.62 -1.95 12.83
C VAL A 11 5.86 -2.11 11.96
N ASP A 12 6.88 -2.81 12.43
CA ASP A 12 8.07 -3.10 11.61
C ASP A 12 8.00 -4.48 10.93
N ASP A 13 6.93 -5.23 11.18
CA ASP A 13 6.65 -6.50 10.53
C ASP A 13 6.03 -6.33 9.15
N ARG A 14 6.11 -7.39 8.33
CA ARG A 14 5.58 -7.38 6.97
C ARG A 14 4.06 -7.17 7.02
N VAL A 15 3.58 -6.16 6.31
CA VAL A 15 2.15 -5.84 6.18
C VAL A 15 1.83 -5.59 4.71
N ILE A 16 0.72 -6.14 4.24
CA ILE A 16 0.12 -5.79 2.95
C ILE A 16 -1.38 -5.71 3.19
N GLU A 17 -1.94 -4.51 3.18
CA GLU A 17 -3.34 -4.29 3.51
C GLU A 17 -3.98 -3.24 2.59
N ARG A 18 -5.24 -3.48 2.24
CA ARG A 18 -6.05 -2.54 1.46
C ARG A 18 -6.80 -1.64 2.42
N ILE A 19 -6.41 -0.37 2.49
CA ILE A 19 -6.99 0.62 3.40
C ILE A 19 -8.25 1.23 2.80
N VAL A 20 -8.20 1.56 1.50
CA VAL A 20 -9.35 2.04 0.73
C VAL A 20 -9.49 1.15 -0.51
N GLY A 21 -10.71 0.75 -0.80
CA GLY A 21 -11.04 0.05 -2.03
C GLY A 21 -12.47 0.34 -2.41
N ASP A 22 -12.66 1.44 -3.12
CA ASP A 22 -13.95 1.84 -3.68
C ASP A 22 -13.85 2.06 -5.19
N GLU A 23 -14.91 2.59 -5.78
CA GLU A 23 -15.02 2.83 -7.23
C GLU A 23 -14.10 3.93 -7.74
N ASN A 24 -13.64 4.84 -6.87
CA ASN A 24 -12.86 6.02 -7.24
C ASN A 24 -11.36 5.79 -7.05
N VAL A 25 -10.97 5.17 -5.94
CA VAL A 25 -9.56 4.95 -5.62
C VAL A 25 -9.33 3.69 -4.79
N ASN A 26 -8.21 3.05 -5.07
CA ASN A 26 -7.66 1.98 -4.25
C ASN A 26 -6.38 2.47 -3.58
N VAL A 27 -6.32 2.37 -2.25
CA VAL A 27 -5.15 2.74 -1.44
C VAL A 27 -4.71 1.52 -0.66
N ASN A 28 -3.50 1.04 -0.97
CA ASN A 28 -2.86 -0.04 -0.24
C ASN A 28 -1.78 0.53 0.68
N HIS A 29 -1.67 -0.01 1.88
CA HIS A 29 -0.58 0.24 2.80
C HIS A 29 0.29 -1.01 2.90
N MET A 30 1.60 -0.82 2.77
CA MET A 30 2.54 -1.93 2.67
C MET A 30 3.81 -1.65 3.45
N ILE A 31 4.24 -2.66 4.19
CA ILE A 31 5.53 -2.73 4.88
C ILE A 31 6.20 -4.00 4.38
N LEU A 32 7.29 -3.83 3.63
CA LEU A 32 8.06 -4.92 3.05
C LEU A 32 9.41 -5.00 3.78
N LYS A 33 9.76 -6.18 4.29
CA LYS A 33 11.08 -6.39 4.87
C LYS A 33 12.12 -6.51 3.76
N LYS A 34 13.39 -6.40 4.13
CA LYS A 34 14.49 -6.60 3.17
C LYS A 34 14.38 -7.99 2.53
N GLY A 35 14.32 -8.03 1.20
CA GLY A 35 14.16 -9.27 0.43
C GLY A 35 12.71 -9.66 0.14
N ASP A 36 11.71 -8.99 0.73
CA ASP A 36 10.32 -9.14 0.32
C ASP A 36 10.09 -8.46 -1.03
N ALA A 37 9.16 -9.02 -1.79
CA ALA A 37 8.67 -8.44 -3.04
C ALA A 37 7.16 -8.70 -3.19
N LEU A 38 6.51 -7.88 -3.99
CA LEU A 38 5.15 -8.14 -4.46
C LEU A 38 5.19 -9.06 -5.68
N PRO A 39 4.16 -9.89 -5.91
CA PRO A 39 4.04 -10.66 -7.13
C PRO A 39 4.06 -9.76 -8.36
N GLN A 40 4.77 -10.20 -9.41
CA GLN A 40 4.78 -9.50 -10.69
C GLN A 40 3.38 -9.52 -11.31
N HIS A 41 2.88 -8.35 -11.71
CA HIS A 41 1.61 -8.21 -12.40
C HIS A 41 1.60 -6.95 -13.27
N TYR A 42 0.72 -6.93 -14.27
CA TYR A 42 0.42 -5.71 -15.02
C TYR A 42 -0.59 -4.89 -14.26
N SER A 43 -0.40 -3.57 -14.19
CA SER A 43 -1.34 -2.69 -13.52
C SER A 43 -2.63 -2.58 -14.33
N ASN A 44 -3.76 -2.73 -13.64
CA ASN A 44 -5.09 -2.54 -14.23
C ASN A 44 -5.54 -1.06 -14.25
N SER A 45 -4.70 -0.14 -13.72
CA SER A 45 -4.98 1.30 -13.64
C SER A 45 -3.67 2.12 -13.53
N ASN A 46 -3.77 3.44 -13.45
CA ASN A 46 -2.60 4.28 -13.14
C ASN A 46 -2.18 4.07 -11.68
N MET A 47 -0.91 3.74 -11.46
CA MET A 47 -0.35 3.47 -10.13
C MET A 47 0.62 4.57 -9.72
N TYR A 48 0.51 5.00 -8.46
CA TYR A 48 1.46 5.91 -7.83
C TYR A 48 2.01 5.25 -6.56
N MET A 49 3.33 5.14 -6.45
CA MET A 49 3.99 4.59 -5.28
C MET A 49 4.53 5.72 -4.40
N ILE A 50 4.06 5.79 -3.15
CA ILE A 50 4.53 6.77 -2.17
C ILE A 50 5.42 6.06 -1.16
N VAL A 51 6.73 6.28 -1.24
CA VAL A 51 7.70 5.69 -0.30
C VAL A 51 7.86 6.63 0.89
N VAL A 52 7.32 6.23 2.04
CA VAL A 52 7.40 7.02 3.30
C VAL A 52 8.62 6.67 4.16
N ARG A 53 9.23 5.48 3.98
CA ARG A 53 10.40 5.01 4.72
C ARG A 53 11.17 3.97 3.89
N GLY A 54 12.51 4.06 3.91
CA GLY A 54 13.40 3.08 3.27
C GLY A 54 13.56 3.27 1.76
N ASN A 55 13.93 2.19 1.07
CA ASN A 55 14.19 2.19 -0.37
C ASN A 55 13.44 1.03 -1.03
N ILE A 56 12.91 1.27 -2.22
CA ILE A 56 12.26 0.26 -3.06
C ILE A 56 12.98 0.19 -4.40
N THR A 57 13.06 -1.01 -4.96
CA THR A 57 13.45 -1.25 -6.36
C THR A 57 12.18 -1.61 -7.14
N LEU A 58 11.97 -0.96 -8.27
CA LEU A 58 10.83 -1.17 -9.17
C LEU A 58 11.29 -1.85 -10.46
#